data_AF-A0A7S2M2E8-F1
#
_entry.id   AF-A0A7S2M2E8-F1
#
_cell.length_a   1.000
_cell.length_b   1.000
_cell.length_c   1.000
_cell.angle_alpha   90.00
_cell.angle_beta   90.00
_cell.angle_gamma   90.00
#
_symmetry.space_group_name_H-M   'P 1'
#
loop_
_entity.id
_entity.type
_entity.pdbx_description
1 polymer ?
#
loop_
_entity_poly.entity_id
_entity_poly.type
_entity_poly.pdbx_seq_one_letter_code
_entity_poly.pdbx_strand_id
1 'polypeptide(L)'
;IFMAASAVVFLLTTLTTMKHFHSIDASLKDHVNNAPAIKAMMTDEKQPPKNKIIEMGHGVHTNVQNHLQGLRDHIIQQAKSKEVKLKENSEQKPTPPKPLQQDESKENSAIQSTSKMQDKPSTENSEIQPSKKALKIHTSNKQSLARGHSGLPMDHTPALIGAKRGSIQCDSDTDVSSLAYWNDPQGSRDEEFVSPFRVSSSSGKTKYLTFEADIGGFNNIRMSFENIIVMAAATGRVLVLPPSQYMYLLHNRNNFDHFFPLFSRGMQKRLRVVTMKQFLEAQFAKGG
;
A
#
# COMPACT_ATOMS: atom_id res chain seq x y z
N ILE A 1 36.84 15.22 27.29
CA ILE A 1 37.84 14.46 26.50
C ILE A 1 37.21 13.22 25.83
N PHE A 2 36.54 12.33 26.58
CA PHE A 2 35.89 11.12 26.00
C PHE A 2 34.82 11.38 24.91
N MET A 3 33.98 12.41 25.09
CA MET A 3 32.96 12.79 24.10
C MET A 3 33.56 13.30 22.78
N ALA A 4 34.68 14.03 22.85
CA ALA A 4 35.36 14.57 21.67
C ALA A 4 36.05 13.45 20.85
N ALA A 5 36.61 12.44 21.53
CA ALA A 5 37.21 11.29 20.86
C ALA A 5 36.19 10.45 20.09
N SER A 6 34.97 10.26 20.63
CA SER A 6 33.92 9.51 19.92
C SER A 6 33.41 10.22 18.67
N ALA A 7 33.29 11.55 18.70
CA ALA A 7 32.85 12.32 17.54
C ALA A 7 33.84 12.24 16.37
N VAL A 8 35.15 12.23 16.66
CA VAL A 8 36.21 12.12 15.65
C VAL A 8 36.21 10.73 14.99
N VAL A 9 36.05 9.65 15.78
CA VAL A 9 35.96 8.28 15.24
C VAL A 9 34.73 8.10 14.34
N PHE A 10 33.60 8.71 14.71
CA PHE A 10 32.37 8.66 13.90
C PHE A 10 32.49 9.45 12.59
N LEU A 11 33.16 10.61 12.61
CA LEU A 11 33.46 11.39 11.40
C LEU A 11 34.42 10.65 10.45
N LEU A 12 35.47 10.02 10.99
CA LEU A 12 36.42 9.26 10.17
C LEU A 12 35.78 8.02 9.52
N THR A 13 34.95 7.28 10.26
CA THR A 13 34.26 6.09 9.72
C THR A 13 33.26 6.47 8.63
N THR A 14 32.47 7.53 8.82
CA THR A 14 31.54 8.02 7.78
C THR A 14 32.25 8.52 6.52
N LEU A 15 33.34 9.29 6.65
CA LEU A 15 34.15 9.74 5.50
C LEU A 15 34.77 8.58 4.71
N THR A 16 35.16 7.50 5.39
CA THR A 16 35.75 6.32 4.74
C THR A 16 34.70 5.55 3.95
N THR A 17 33.48 5.41 4.49
CA THR A 17 32.37 4.76 3.77
C THR A 17 31.93 5.53 2.53
N MET A 18 31.95 6.88 2.54
CA MET A 18 31.57 7.66 1.36
C MET A 18 32.57 7.53 0.20
N LYS A 19 33.88 7.38 0.49
CA LYS A 19 34.89 7.16 -0.56
C LYS A 19 34.70 5.83 -1.28
N HIS A 20 34.24 4.81 -0.56
CA HIS A 20 34.03 3.50 -1.17
C HIS A 20 32.83 3.49 -2.14
N PHE A 21 31.77 4.27 -1.83
CA PHE A 21 30.61 4.42 -2.72
C PHE A 21 30.95 5.15 -4.03
N HIS A 22 31.79 6.19 -3.99
CA HIS A 22 32.21 6.88 -5.22
C HIS A 22 33.10 6.03 -6.14
N SER A 23 33.88 5.09 -5.57
CA SER A 23 34.69 4.15 -6.35
C SER A 23 33.84 3.12 -7.11
N ILE A 24 32.72 2.68 -6.53
CA ILE A 24 31.81 1.72 -7.17
C ILE A 24 31.05 2.39 -8.32
N ASP A 25 30.62 3.64 -8.13
CA ASP A 25 29.85 4.37 -9.15
C ASP A 25 30.69 4.75 -10.39
N ALA A 26 31.98 5.05 -10.18
CA ALA A 26 32.94 5.25 -11.27
C ALA A 26 33.21 3.94 -12.04
N SER A 27 33.39 2.82 -11.33
CA SER A 27 33.61 1.51 -11.95
C SER A 27 32.38 1.03 -12.75
N LEU A 28 31.16 1.32 -12.27
CA LEU A 28 29.93 1.00 -12.95
C LEU A 28 29.75 1.85 -14.22
N LYS A 29 30.05 3.15 -14.17
CA LYS A 29 30.05 4.03 -15.34
C LYS A 29 31.05 3.58 -16.41
N ASP A 30 32.26 3.20 -16.02
CA ASP A 30 33.27 2.71 -16.96
C ASP A 30 32.87 1.36 -17.57
N HIS A 31 32.21 0.48 -16.82
CA HIS A 31 31.70 -0.79 -17.36
C HIS A 31 30.59 -0.58 -18.39
N VAL A 32 29.68 0.37 -18.15
CA VAL A 32 28.59 0.70 -19.07
C VAL A 32 29.12 1.39 -20.33
N ASN A 33 30.11 2.27 -20.20
CA ASN A 33 30.68 3.00 -21.34
C ASN A 33 31.61 2.15 -22.21
N ASN A 34 32.28 1.14 -21.63
CA ASN A 34 33.21 0.27 -22.34
C ASN A 34 32.60 -1.06 -22.81
N ALA A 35 31.32 -1.33 -22.55
CA ALA A 35 30.63 -2.51 -23.06
C ALA A 35 30.34 -2.35 -24.58
N PRO A 36 31.09 -3.01 -25.48
CA PRO A 36 30.96 -2.81 -26.93
C PRO A 36 29.57 -3.27 -27.44
N ALA A 37 28.97 -4.23 -26.74
CA ALA A 37 27.66 -4.80 -27.06
C ALA A 37 26.50 -3.79 -26.87
N ILE A 38 26.59 -2.88 -25.90
CA ILE A 38 25.53 -1.89 -25.63
C ILE A 38 25.61 -0.72 -26.62
N LYS A 39 26.83 -0.30 -26.96
CA LYS A 39 27.06 0.74 -27.96
C LYS A 39 26.63 0.29 -29.37
N ALA A 40 26.86 -0.98 -29.71
CA ALA A 40 26.38 -1.58 -30.96
C ALA A 40 24.85 -1.71 -31.04
N MET A 41 24.14 -1.86 -29.91
CA MET A 41 22.68 -1.92 -29.87
C MET A 41 21.98 -0.56 -30.03
N MET A 42 22.68 0.56 -29.79
CA MET A 42 22.08 1.90 -29.84
C MET A 42 22.33 2.66 -31.15
N THR A 43 23.23 2.20 -32.02
CA THR A 43 23.62 2.95 -33.23
C THR A 43 23.35 2.28 -34.57
N ASP A 44 22.72 1.11 -34.63
CA ASP A 44 22.49 0.42 -35.91
C ASP A 44 21.00 0.28 -36.25
N GLU A 45 20.53 1.16 -37.14
CA GLU A 45 19.22 1.16 -37.79
C GLU A 45 19.19 0.16 -38.96
N LYS A 46 19.65 -1.07 -38.74
CA LYS A 46 19.45 -2.18 -39.67
C LYS A 46 19.16 -3.46 -38.90
N GLN A 47 17.96 -3.99 -39.12
CA GLN A 47 17.48 -5.24 -38.52
C GLN A 47 18.49 -6.38 -38.73
N PRO A 48 18.89 -7.10 -37.66
CA PRO A 48 19.62 -8.34 -37.84
C PRO A 48 18.66 -9.47 -38.27
N PRO A 49 19.15 -10.46 -39.03
CA PRO A 49 18.33 -11.54 -39.53
C PRO A 49 17.80 -12.39 -38.39
N LYS A 50 16.49 -12.67 -38.45
CA LYS A 50 15.84 -13.71 -37.67
C LYS A 50 16.54 -15.03 -37.94
N ASN A 51 17.35 -15.50 -37.00
CA ASN A 51 17.41 -16.90 -36.55
C ASN A 51 18.60 -17.12 -35.60
N LYS A 52 18.36 -17.94 -34.57
CA LYS A 52 19.27 -18.38 -33.50
C LYS A 52 19.56 -17.40 -32.36
N ILE A 53 18.53 -17.13 -31.55
CA ILE A 53 18.68 -17.14 -30.08
C ILE A 53 17.43 -17.83 -29.53
N ILE A 54 17.47 -19.16 -29.46
CA ILE A 54 16.54 -19.98 -28.68
C ILE A 54 17.41 -20.76 -27.71
N GLU A 55 16.90 -20.89 -26.48
CA GLU A 55 17.47 -21.54 -25.30
C GLU A 55 18.51 -20.73 -24.51
N MET A 56 17.99 -19.92 -23.57
CA MET A 56 18.32 -20.02 -22.14
C MET A 56 17.44 -19.03 -21.33
N GLY A 57 16.65 -19.55 -20.39
CA GLY A 57 16.00 -18.77 -19.31
C GLY A 57 14.50 -18.44 -19.49
N HIS A 58 13.64 -19.45 -19.42
CA HIS A 58 12.18 -19.26 -19.43
C HIS A 58 11.64 -18.69 -18.12
N GLY A 59 11.03 -17.51 -18.18
CA GLY A 59 10.18 -16.96 -17.12
C GLY A 59 10.20 -15.43 -17.07
N VAL A 60 11.36 -14.85 -16.76
CA VAL A 60 11.49 -13.40 -16.52
C VAL A 60 11.52 -12.61 -17.83
N HIS A 61 12.20 -13.13 -18.87
CA HIS A 61 12.31 -12.46 -20.16
C HIS A 61 10.97 -12.33 -20.90
N THR A 62 10.07 -13.30 -20.76
CA THR A 62 8.77 -13.29 -21.43
C THR A 62 7.86 -12.19 -20.88
N ASN A 63 7.88 -11.96 -19.56
CA ASN A 63 7.11 -10.88 -18.95
C ASN A 63 7.63 -9.49 -19.34
N VAL A 64 8.96 -9.32 -19.39
CA VAL A 64 9.56 -8.06 -19.85
C VAL A 64 9.24 -7.79 -21.31
N GLN A 65 9.30 -8.82 -22.17
CA GLN A 65 8.92 -8.68 -23.59
C GLN A 65 7.44 -8.35 -23.77
N ASN A 66 6.54 -9.02 -23.04
CA ASN A 66 5.11 -8.73 -23.10
C ASN A 66 4.79 -7.31 -22.60
N HIS A 67 5.47 -6.84 -21.56
CA HIS A 67 5.31 -5.47 -21.05
C HIS A 67 5.81 -4.43 -22.05
N LEU A 68 6.99 -4.63 -22.65
CA LEU A 68 7.53 -3.76 -23.69
C LEU A 68 6.63 -3.73 -24.93
N GLN A 69 6.02 -4.86 -25.29
CA GLN A 69 5.07 -4.92 -26.39
C GLN A 69 3.79 -4.12 -26.06
N GLY A 70 3.24 -4.29 -24.85
CA GLY A 70 2.07 -3.51 -24.40
C GLY A 70 2.32 -1.99 -24.38
N LEU A 71 3.53 -1.56 -23.98
CA LEU A 71 3.93 -0.15 -24.04
C LEU A 71 3.98 0.39 -25.47
N ARG A 72 4.53 -0.40 -26.41
CA ARG A 72 4.56 -0.02 -27.84
C ARG A 72 3.16 0.14 -28.41
N ASP A 73 2.28 -0.82 -28.14
CA ASP A 73 0.90 -0.80 -28.65
C ASP A 73 0.12 0.41 -28.10
N HIS A 74 0.31 0.75 -26.83
CA HIS A 74 -0.30 1.93 -26.21
C HIS A 74 0.19 3.25 -26.84
N ILE A 75 1.49 3.37 -27.12
CA ILE A 75 2.05 4.54 -27.81
C ILE A 75 1.47 4.67 -29.23
N ILE A 76 1.39 3.57 -29.97
CA ILE A 76 0.79 3.55 -31.32
C ILE A 76 -0.68 3.95 -31.26
N GLN A 77 -1.45 3.45 -30.29
CA GLN A 77 -2.85 3.81 -30.11
C GLN A 77 -3.03 5.29 -29.76
N GLN A 78 -2.17 5.84 -28.91
CA GLN A 78 -2.18 7.28 -28.61
C GLN A 78 -1.87 8.12 -29.85
N ALA A 79 -0.88 7.73 -30.67
CA ALA A 79 -0.56 8.42 -31.91
C ALA A 79 -1.75 8.42 -32.89
N LYS A 80 -2.39 7.26 -33.09
CA LYS A 80 -3.60 7.13 -33.92
C LYS A 80 -4.75 8.01 -33.42
N SER A 81 -4.98 8.05 -32.10
CA SER A 81 -6.04 8.88 -31.53
C SER A 81 -5.80 10.38 -31.72
N LYS A 82 -4.53 10.82 -31.72
CA LYS A 82 -4.16 12.21 -32.00
C LYS A 82 -4.37 12.56 -33.47
N GLU A 83 -4.01 11.66 -34.40
CA GLU A 83 -4.23 11.87 -35.83
C GLU A 83 -5.73 11.99 -36.17
N VAL A 84 -6.59 11.17 -35.56
CA VAL A 84 -8.05 11.26 -35.78
C VAL A 84 -8.59 12.62 -35.30
N LYS A 85 -8.19 13.07 -34.11
CA LYS A 85 -8.59 14.39 -33.58
C LYS A 85 -8.10 15.57 -34.43
N LEU A 86 -6.90 15.45 -35.02
CA LEU A 86 -6.36 16.46 -35.93
C LEU A 86 -7.15 16.53 -37.25
N LYS A 87 -7.60 15.38 -37.77
CA LYS A 87 -8.44 15.34 -38.97
C LYS A 87 -9.83 15.91 -38.73
N GLU A 88 -10.48 15.56 -37.60
CA GLU A 88 -11.80 16.09 -37.23
C GLU A 88 -11.81 17.62 -37.08
N ASN A 89 -10.73 18.21 -36.55
CA ASN A 89 -10.63 19.67 -36.41
C ASN A 89 -10.33 20.39 -37.73
N SER A 90 -9.89 19.68 -38.78
CA SER A 90 -9.58 20.29 -40.09
C SER A 90 -10.79 20.38 -41.03
N GLU A 91 -11.90 19.68 -40.75
CA GLU A 91 -13.11 19.68 -41.58
C GLU A 91 -14.22 20.61 -41.09
N GLN A 92 -14.07 21.28 -39.95
CA GLN A 92 -15.02 22.31 -39.51
C GLN A 92 -14.79 23.64 -40.23
N LYS A 93 -15.49 23.80 -41.37
CA LYS A 93 -15.63 25.07 -42.09
C LYS A 93 -16.36 26.11 -41.19
N PRO A 94 -15.86 27.36 -41.08
CA PRO A 94 -16.48 28.37 -40.23
C PRO A 94 -17.87 28.71 -40.75
N THR A 95 -18.88 28.49 -39.93
CA THR A 95 -20.28 28.89 -40.21
C THR A 95 -20.46 30.34 -39.78
N PRO A 96 -21.10 31.22 -40.59
CA PRO A 96 -21.24 32.63 -40.25
C PRO A 96 -22.15 32.85 -39.04
N PRO A 97 -21.93 33.93 -38.27
CA PRO A 97 -22.64 34.18 -37.02
C PRO A 97 -24.10 34.56 -37.30
N LYS A 98 -25.02 33.84 -36.66
CA LYS A 98 -26.47 34.10 -36.74
C LYS A 98 -26.87 35.14 -35.68
N PRO A 99 -27.84 36.03 -35.96
CA PRO A 99 -28.13 37.18 -35.09
C PRO A 99 -28.85 36.77 -33.81
N LEU A 100 -28.57 37.54 -32.75
CA LEU A 100 -29.28 37.53 -31.47
C LEU A 100 -30.79 37.68 -31.68
N GLN A 101 -31.56 36.75 -31.13
CA GLN A 101 -32.94 36.97 -30.73
C GLN A 101 -33.08 36.66 -29.25
N GLN A 102 -33.50 37.69 -28.50
CA GLN A 102 -34.16 37.55 -27.21
C GLN A 102 -35.51 36.88 -27.45
N ASP A 103 -35.92 35.92 -26.63
CA ASP A 103 -37.06 36.11 -25.75
C ASP A 103 -37.34 34.93 -24.82
N GLU A 104 -38.18 35.27 -23.86
CA GLU A 104 -38.50 34.71 -22.56
C GLU A 104 -39.13 33.30 -22.51
N SER A 105 -39.06 32.77 -21.28
CA SER A 105 -40.15 32.14 -20.52
C SER A 105 -40.13 30.61 -20.35
N LYS A 106 -40.18 30.22 -19.04
CA LYS A 106 -41.05 29.19 -18.41
C LYS A 106 -40.87 27.73 -18.88
N GLU A 107 -41.02 26.66 -18.10
CA GLU A 107 -41.32 26.35 -16.70
C GLU A 107 -41.10 24.83 -16.58
N ASN A 108 -40.81 24.36 -15.37
CA ASN A 108 -41.20 23.05 -14.81
C ASN A 108 -40.44 21.73 -15.05
N SER A 109 -40.25 21.11 -13.87
CA SER A 109 -40.26 19.68 -13.50
C SER A 109 -38.88 19.03 -13.34
N ALA A 110 -38.35 18.91 -12.11
CA ALA A 110 -38.76 17.99 -11.05
C ALA A 110 -38.49 16.52 -11.39
N ILE A 111 -37.31 16.02 -11.01
CA ILE A 111 -37.11 14.60 -10.70
C ILE A 111 -36.32 14.51 -9.38
N GLN A 112 -37.09 14.39 -8.29
CA GLN A 112 -36.66 13.79 -7.05
C GLN A 112 -36.49 12.28 -7.27
N SER A 113 -35.33 11.73 -6.92
CA SER A 113 -35.17 10.29 -6.69
C SER A 113 -34.88 10.07 -5.22
N THR A 114 -35.96 9.92 -4.46
CA THR A 114 -35.97 9.36 -3.10
C THR A 114 -35.85 7.84 -3.19
N SER A 115 -34.75 7.24 -2.72
CA SER A 115 -34.72 5.81 -2.42
C SER A 115 -35.23 5.59 -0.98
N LYS A 116 -36.53 5.27 -0.88
CA LYS A 116 -37.13 4.68 0.32
C LYS A 116 -36.56 3.27 0.50
N MET A 117 -35.83 3.03 1.59
CA MET A 117 -35.71 1.69 2.15
C MET A 117 -37.02 1.40 2.90
N GLN A 118 -37.77 0.42 2.39
CA GLN A 118 -38.88 -0.19 3.12
C GLN A 118 -38.31 -1.28 4.02
N ASP A 119 -38.24 -1.01 5.31
CA ASP A 119 -38.14 -2.04 6.34
C ASP A 119 -39.50 -2.75 6.43
N LYS A 120 -39.50 -4.05 6.15
CA LYS A 120 -40.64 -4.95 6.39
C LYS A 120 -40.31 -5.79 7.63
N PRO A 121 -41.12 -5.73 8.70
CA PRO A 121 -40.96 -6.62 9.84
C PRO A 121 -41.68 -7.94 9.53
N SER A 122 -40.92 -9.02 9.35
CA SER A 122 -41.46 -10.37 9.40
C SER A 122 -41.29 -10.90 10.82
N THR A 123 -42.36 -10.80 11.58
CA THR A 123 -42.62 -11.55 12.80
C THR A 123 -42.91 -13.00 12.43
N GLU A 124 -41.99 -13.91 12.71
CA GLU A 124 -42.30 -15.33 12.84
C GLU A 124 -41.76 -15.82 14.19
N ASN A 125 -42.71 -16.05 15.09
CA ASN A 125 -42.51 -16.79 16.33
C ASN A 125 -42.29 -18.26 15.98
N SER A 126 -41.06 -18.76 16.15
CA SER A 126 -40.82 -20.19 16.32
C SER A 126 -40.13 -20.39 17.67
N GLU A 127 -40.96 -20.80 18.62
CA GLU A 127 -40.61 -21.21 19.97
C GLU A 127 -39.85 -22.54 19.89
N ILE A 128 -38.54 -22.47 19.68
CA ILE A 128 -37.64 -23.62 19.79
C ILE A 128 -37.25 -23.78 21.25
N GLN A 129 -37.83 -24.79 21.89
CA GLN A 129 -37.48 -25.23 23.23
C GLN A 129 -35.97 -25.51 23.35
N PRO A 130 -35.26 -25.00 24.37
CA PRO A 130 -33.88 -25.36 24.60
C PRO A 130 -33.82 -26.79 25.13
N SER A 131 -33.49 -27.72 24.24
CA SER A 131 -33.00 -29.06 24.60
C SER A 131 -31.78 -28.88 25.51
N LYS A 132 -31.99 -29.11 26.81
CA LYS A 132 -30.96 -29.21 27.85
C LYS A 132 -30.10 -30.47 27.61
N LYS A 133 -29.33 -30.51 26.54
CA LYS A 133 -28.10 -31.30 26.53
C LYS A 133 -27.03 -30.40 27.13
N ALA A 134 -26.89 -30.52 28.45
CA ALA A 134 -25.72 -30.06 29.16
C ALA A 134 -24.50 -30.73 28.50
N LEU A 135 -23.90 -30.02 27.54
CA LEU A 135 -22.55 -30.30 27.11
C LEU A 135 -21.73 -30.19 28.39
N LYS A 136 -21.20 -31.33 28.85
CA LYS A 136 -20.16 -31.33 29.88
C LYS A 136 -19.01 -30.53 29.28
N ILE A 137 -19.02 -29.22 29.53
CA ILE A 137 -17.84 -28.39 29.43
C ILE A 137 -16.89 -29.10 30.39
N HIS A 138 -15.94 -29.84 29.82
CA HIS A 138 -14.79 -30.28 30.59
C HIS A 138 -14.23 -29.00 31.18
N THR A 139 -14.48 -28.78 32.47
CA THR A 139 -13.63 -28.01 33.35
C THR A 139 -12.28 -28.73 33.34
N SER A 140 -11.56 -28.60 32.23
CA SER A 140 -10.16 -28.89 32.18
C SER A 140 -9.57 -27.99 33.25
N ASN A 141 -9.00 -28.67 34.25
CA ASN A 141 -8.08 -28.12 35.23
C ASN A 141 -7.54 -26.78 34.78
N LYS A 142 -7.71 -25.75 35.63
CA LYS A 142 -6.95 -24.48 35.61
C LYS A 142 -5.73 -24.63 34.73
N GLN A 143 -5.90 -24.48 33.42
CA GLN A 143 -4.78 -24.35 32.54
C GLN A 143 -4.41 -22.94 32.87
N SER A 144 -3.51 -22.81 33.84
CA SER A 144 -2.74 -21.61 34.05
C SER A 144 -2.48 -21.08 32.65
N LEU A 145 -2.62 -19.78 32.45
CA LEU A 145 -2.21 -19.11 31.23
C LEU A 145 -0.68 -19.23 30.99
N ALA A 146 -0.07 -20.37 31.34
CA ALA A 146 1.21 -20.89 30.94
C ALA A 146 1.21 -21.19 29.43
N ARG A 147 0.88 -20.17 28.64
CA ARG A 147 1.51 -19.93 27.36
C ARG A 147 1.74 -18.42 27.23
N GLY A 148 2.90 -17.83 27.53
CA GLY A 148 4.12 -18.42 28.01
C GLY A 148 4.61 -19.65 27.23
N HIS A 149 4.32 -19.82 25.93
CA HIS A 149 4.78 -21.04 25.23
C HIS A 149 6.31 -21.06 25.04
N SER A 150 6.96 -19.93 25.32
CA SER A 150 8.39 -19.78 25.53
C SER A 150 8.87 -20.25 26.92
N GLY A 151 7.97 -20.72 27.81
CA GLY A 151 8.32 -21.12 29.18
C GLY A 151 8.74 -19.97 30.09
N LEU A 152 8.55 -18.72 29.65
CA LEU A 152 8.95 -17.53 30.41
C LEU A 152 7.93 -17.19 31.50
N PRO A 153 8.40 -16.83 32.72
CA PRO A 153 7.57 -16.32 33.80
C PRO A 153 6.74 -15.06 33.42
N MET A 154 5.63 -14.80 34.12
CA MET A 154 4.73 -13.65 33.85
C MET A 154 5.43 -12.29 34.04
N ASP A 155 6.34 -12.19 35.01
CA ASP A 155 7.19 -11.03 35.27
C ASP A 155 8.16 -10.73 34.11
N HIS A 156 8.49 -11.74 33.30
CA HIS A 156 9.32 -11.60 32.10
C HIS A 156 8.49 -11.38 30.83
N THR A 157 7.16 -11.36 30.94
CA THR A 157 6.23 -11.19 29.80
C THR A 157 5.25 -10.05 30.03
N PRO A 158 5.72 -8.81 30.23
CA PRO A 158 4.85 -7.66 30.49
C PRO A 158 3.88 -7.33 29.34
N ALA A 159 4.12 -7.84 28.13
CA ALA A 159 3.17 -7.77 27.01
C ALA A 159 1.87 -8.57 27.26
N LEU A 160 1.86 -9.47 28.25
CA LEU A 160 0.67 -10.23 28.65
C LEU A 160 -0.15 -9.54 29.75
N ILE A 161 0.36 -8.47 30.37
CA ILE A 161 -0.37 -7.75 31.43
C ILE A 161 -1.61 -7.09 30.83
N GLY A 162 -2.80 -7.54 31.27
CA GLY A 162 -4.10 -7.08 30.78
C GLY A 162 -4.54 -7.70 29.45
N ALA A 163 -3.68 -8.47 28.79
CA ALA A 163 -3.96 -9.11 27.52
C ALA A 163 -4.74 -10.42 27.72
N LYS A 164 -5.57 -10.79 26.75
CA LYS A 164 -6.19 -12.13 26.69
C LYS A 164 -5.70 -12.84 25.43
N ARG A 165 -5.62 -14.16 25.48
CA ARG A 165 -5.33 -14.95 24.29
C ARG A 165 -6.42 -14.67 23.25
N GLY A 166 -6.02 -14.34 22.01
CA GLY A 166 -6.97 -14.21 20.92
C GLY A 166 -7.80 -15.48 20.76
N SER A 167 -9.09 -15.31 20.48
CA SER A 167 -10.00 -16.42 20.17
C SER A 167 -10.42 -16.33 18.72
N ILE A 168 -10.36 -17.46 18.02
CA ILE A 168 -10.84 -17.54 16.64
C ILE A 168 -12.21 -18.24 16.70
N GLN A 169 -13.25 -17.57 16.22
CA GLN A 169 -14.57 -18.17 16.06
C GLN A 169 -14.69 -18.75 14.66
N CYS A 170 -15.08 -20.02 14.58
CA CYS A 170 -15.40 -20.71 13.34
C CYS A 170 -16.83 -21.23 13.40
N ASP A 171 -17.47 -21.42 12.23
CA ASP A 171 -18.84 -21.94 12.15
C ASP A 171 -18.96 -23.39 12.66
N SER A 172 -17.84 -24.09 12.84
CA SER A 172 -17.77 -25.42 13.43
C SER A 172 -17.41 -25.34 14.93
N ASP A 173 -17.87 -26.30 15.73
CA ASP A 173 -17.52 -26.46 17.16
C ASP A 173 -16.03 -26.78 17.45
N THR A 174 -15.15 -26.62 16.47
CA THR A 174 -13.71 -26.85 16.62
C THR A 174 -13.04 -25.65 17.29
N ASP A 175 -12.51 -25.83 18.50
CA ASP A 175 -11.69 -24.81 19.15
C ASP A 175 -10.32 -24.68 18.46
N VAL A 176 -10.21 -23.68 17.60
CA VAL A 176 -8.98 -23.29 16.91
C VAL A 176 -8.26 -22.11 17.57
N SER A 177 -8.59 -21.75 18.82
CA SER A 177 -7.90 -20.70 19.57
C SER A 177 -6.41 -20.99 19.78
N SER A 178 -6.00 -22.25 19.58
CA SER A 178 -4.60 -22.65 19.52
C SER A 178 -3.82 -21.98 18.39
N LEU A 179 -4.49 -21.61 17.29
CA LEU A 179 -3.93 -20.94 16.11
C LEU A 179 -3.89 -19.42 16.25
N ALA A 180 -4.47 -18.85 17.31
CA ALA A 180 -4.35 -17.43 17.57
C ALA A 180 -2.91 -17.08 17.97
N TYR A 181 -2.22 -16.33 17.11
CA TYR A 181 -0.83 -15.89 17.32
C TYR A 181 -0.72 -14.61 18.14
N TRP A 182 -1.81 -13.84 18.24
CA TRP A 182 -1.84 -12.52 18.86
C TRP A 182 -2.84 -12.48 20.01
N ASN A 183 -2.55 -11.62 20.99
CA ASN A 183 -3.48 -11.35 22.08
C ASN A 183 -4.55 -10.35 21.63
N ASP A 184 -5.76 -10.53 22.14
CA ASP A 184 -6.88 -9.60 21.98
C ASP A 184 -7.69 -9.49 23.29
N PRO A 185 -7.64 -8.35 24.00
CA PRO A 185 -6.88 -7.15 23.66
C PRO A 185 -5.37 -7.38 23.81
N GLN A 186 -4.59 -6.51 23.18
CA GLN A 186 -3.14 -6.46 23.37
C GLN A 186 -2.81 -5.93 24.77
N GLY A 187 -1.66 -6.32 25.34
CA GLY A 187 -1.26 -5.84 26.65
C GLY A 187 -0.84 -4.37 26.65
N SER A 188 -0.80 -3.75 27.83
CA SER A 188 -0.46 -2.33 27.98
C SER A 188 0.90 -1.97 27.38
N ARG A 189 1.90 -2.85 27.52
CA ARG A 189 3.23 -2.67 26.92
C ARG A 189 3.18 -2.53 25.40
N ASP A 190 2.37 -3.33 24.71
CA ASP A 190 2.26 -3.28 23.25
C ASP A 190 1.44 -2.06 22.79
N GLU A 191 0.42 -1.68 23.58
CA GLU A 191 -0.38 -0.49 23.34
C GLU A 191 0.39 0.81 23.49
N GLU A 192 1.28 0.87 24.47
CA GLU A 192 2.08 2.05 24.83
C GLU A 192 3.47 2.02 24.19
N PHE A 193 3.79 0.97 23.43
CA PHE A 193 5.10 0.84 22.80
C PHE A 193 5.39 2.03 21.89
N VAL A 194 6.52 2.68 22.15
CA VAL A 194 7.09 3.72 21.29
C VAL A 194 8.41 3.23 20.74
N SER A 195 8.54 3.20 19.42
CA SER A 195 9.78 2.79 18.75
C SER A 195 10.94 3.72 19.12
N PRO A 196 12.14 3.18 19.40
CA PRO A 196 13.35 3.99 19.65
C PRO A 196 13.81 4.76 18.39
N PHE A 197 13.38 4.33 17.20
CA PHE A 197 13.66 5.03 15.94
C PHE A 197 12.69 6.17 15.66
N ARG A 198 11.72 6.41 16.56
CA ARG A 198 10.75 7.48 16.42
C ARG A 198 11.50 8.80 16.49
N VAL A 199 11.60 9.48 15.35
CA VAL A 199 12.32 10.75 15.29
C VAL A 199 11.49 11.77 16.06
N SER A 200 12.03 12.28 17.17
CA SER A 200 11.39 13.37 17.88
C SER A 200 11.21 14.53 16.90
N SER A 201 10.02 15.12 16.84
CA SER A 201 9.76 16.30 16.00
C SER A 201 10.43 17.52 16.62
N SER A 202 11.75 17.48 16.81
CA SER A 202 12.53 18.56 17.42
C SER A 202 12.41 19.87 16.65
N SER A 203 12.13 19.80 15.35
CA SER A 203 11.89 20.97 14.49
C SER A 203 10.41 21.39 14.41
N GLY A 204 9.50 20.70 15.11
CA GLY A 204 8.05 20.88 14.98
C GLY A 204 7.49 20.51 13.60
N LYS A 205 8.34 20.10 12.65
CA LYS A 205 7.94 19.75 11.28
C LYS A 205 7.48 18.30 11.22
N THR A 206 6.22 18.13 10.79
CA THR A 206 5.69 16.80 10.46
C THR A 206 6.45 16.21 9.28
N LYS A 207 6.96 14.98 9.44
CA LYS A 207 7.60 14.21 8.36
C LYS A 207 6.62 13.18 7.80
N TYR A 208 6.66 13.01 6.48
CA TYR A 208 5.80 12.10 5.75
C TYR A 208 6.61 10.93 5.19
N LEU A 209 5.95 9.78 5.00
CA LEU A 209 6.46 8.65 4.25
C LEU A 209 5.50 8.38 3.10
N THR A 210 5.97 8.60 1.88
CA THR A 210 5.30 8.23 0.64
C THR A 210 5.94 6.97 0.08
N PHE A 211 5.18 6.18 -0.66
CA PHE A 211 5.66 4.99 -1.33
C PHE A 211 4.90 4.76 -2.63
N GLU A 212 5.49 3.99 -3.52
CA GLU A 212 4.84 3.47 -4.72
C GLU A 212 4.49 2.00 -4.47
N ALA A 213 3.35 1.56 -4.98
CA ALA A 213 3.00 0.15 -4.89
C ALA A 213 3.91 -0.68 -5.82
N ASP A 214 4.25 -1.90 -5.38
CA ASP A 214 4.96 -2.86 -6.23
C ASP A 214 4.14 -3.15 -7.51
N ILE A 215 4.83 -3.38 -8.63
CA ILE A 215 4.25 -3.71 -9.94
C ILE A 215 3.78 -5.18 -9.97
N GLY A 216 4.16 -5.99 -8.98
CA GLY A 216 3.76 -7.38 -8.84
C GLY A 216 2.28 -7.61 -8.52
N GLY A 217 1.93 -8.89 -8.33
CA GLY A 217 0.58 -9.27 -7.89
C GLY A 217 0.25 -8.78 -6.48
N PHE A 218 -1.03 -8.88 -6.09
CA PHE A 218 -1.54 -8.39 -4.80
C PHE A 218 -0.74 -8.89 -3.59
N ASN A 219 -0.17 -10.11 -3.63
CA ASN A 219 0.68 -10.60 -2.54
C ASN A 219 1.97 -9.77 -2.36
N ASN A 220 2.62 -9.35 -3.46
CA ASN A 220 3.81 -8.49 -3.39
C ASN A 220 3.45 -7.08 -2.93
N ILE A 221 2.33 -6.56 -3.43
CA ILE A 221 1.76 -5.28 -2.98
C ILE A 221 1.46 -5.31 -1.48
N ARG A 222 0.87 -6.40 -0.98
CA ARG A 222 0.59 -6.59 0.44
C ARG A 222 1.89 -6.63 1.26
N MET A 223 2.85 -7.47 0.89
CA MET A 223 4.11 -7.61 1.63
C MET A 223 4.91 -6.30 1.66
N SER A 224 5.00 -5.59 0.53
CA SER A 224 5.67 -4.28 0.48
C SER A 224 4.93 -3.27 1.36
N PHE A 225 3.60 -3.24 1.32
CA PHE A 225 2.82 -2.32 2.14
C PHE A 225 2.94 -2.58 3.65
N GLU A 226 2.94 -3.85 4.08
CA GLU A 226 3.15 -4.23 5.48
C GLU A 226 4.51 -3.72 6.00
N ASN A 227 5.57 -3.82 5.18
CA ASN A 227 6.88 -3.26 5.50
C ASN A 227 6.84 -1.73 5.64
N ILE A 228 6.14 -1.04 4.74
CA ILE A 228 5.99 0.42 4.78
C ILE A 228 5.23 0.88 6.04
N ILE A 229 4.18 0.15 6.46
CA ILE A 229 3.46 0.39 7.72
C ILE A 229 4.43 0.32 8.90
N VAL A 230 5.25 -0.74 8.96
CA VAL A 230 6.24 -0.91 10.03
C VAL A 230 7.27 0.22 10.02
N MET A 231 7.77 0.63 8.85
CA MET A 231 8.70 1.75 8.74
C MET A 231 8.09 3.07 9.20
N ALA A 232 6.84 3.36 8.81
CA ALA A 232 6.14 4.58 9.23
C ALA A 232 5.90 4.60 10.75
N ALA A 233 5.43 3.50 11.32
CA ALA A 233 5.22 3.36 12.76
C ALA A 233 6.53 3.45 13.54
N ALA A 234 7.59 2.75 13.08
CA ALA A 234 8.88 2.75 13.73
C ALA A 234 9.56 4.12 13.71
N THR A 235 9.43 4.87 12.62
CA THR A 235 10.05 6.20 12.46
C THR A 235 9.17 7.34 12.97
N GLY A 236 7.90 7.08 13.28
CA GLY A 236 6.91 8.10 13.64
C GLY A 236 6.54 9.05 12.50
N ARG A 237 6.72 8.61 11.25
CA ARG A 237 6.32 9.38 10.07
C ARG A 237 4.86 9.15 9.76
N VAL A 238 4.25 10.15 9.15
CA VAL A 238 2.86 10.06 8.67
C VAL A 238 2.85 9.29 7.37
N LEU A 239 2.16 8.18 7.34
CA LEU A 239 2.03 7.38 6.13
C LEU A 239 1.08 8.08 5.16
N VAL A 240 1.55 8.36 3.96
CA VAL A 240 0.74 8.91 2.87
C VAL A 240 0.35 7.76 1.95
N LEU A 241 -0.94 7.48 1.85
CA LEU A 241 -1.44 6.46 0.94
C LEU A 241 -1.36 6.96 -0.50
N PRO A 242 -0.90 6.13 -1.45
CA PRO A 242 -0.97 6.47 -2.87
C PRO A 242 -2.44 6.61 -3.32
N PRO A 243 -2.69 7.29 -4.44
CA PRO A 243 -4.03 7.36 -5.02
C PRO A 243 -4.54 5.96 -5.42
N SER A 244 -5.86 5.85 -5.60
CA SER A 244 -6.51 4.62 -6.05
C SER A 244 -5.96 4.17 -7.39
N GLN A 245 -5.60 2.89 -7.49
CA GLN A 245 -4.95 2.32 -8.67
C GLN A 245 -5.50 0.94 -8.98
N TYR A 246 -5.33 0.51 -10.23
CA TYR A 246 -5.67 -0.85 -10.65
C TYR A 246 -4.55 -1.78 -10.19
N MET A 247 -4.85 -2.61 -9.21
CA MET A 247 -3.93 -3.66 -8.78
C MET A 247 -4.10 -4.87 -9.70
N TYR A 248 -3.00 -5.54 -10.03
CA TYR A 248 -3.01 -6.70 -10.91
C TYR A 248 -4.06 -7.74 -10.45
N LEU A 249 -4.88 -8.22 -11.40
CA LEU A 249 -6.01 -9.14 -11.20
C LEU A 249 -7.22 -8.61 -10.42
N LEU A 250 -7.21 -7.34 -10.00
CA LEU A 250 -8.38 -6.71 -9.38
C LEU A 250 -9.07 -5.80 -10.40
N HIS A 251 -10.35 -6.08 -10.67
CA HIS A 251 -11.13 -5.39 -11.69
C HIS A 251 -11.43 -3.91 -11.36
N ASN A 252 -11.39 -3.55 -10.08
CA ASN A 252 -11.72 -2.21 -9.61
C ASN A 252 -10.46 -1.42 -9.25
N ARG A 253 -10.59 -0.09 -9.27
CA ARG A 253 -9.60 0.76 -8.60
C ARG A 253 -9.70 0.50 -7.11
N ASN A 254 -8.63 -0.04 -6.55
CA ASN A 254 -8.59 -0.34 -5.13
C ASN A 254 -7.65 0.63 -4.43
N ASN A 255 -8.03 0.93 -3.19
CA ASN A 255 -7.20 1.62 -2.24
C ASN A 255 -6.75 0.62 -1.17
N PHE A 256 -5.68 0.96 -0.46
CA PHE A 256 -5.21 0.14 0.66
C PHE A 256 -6.19 0.11 1.84
N ASP A 257 -7.00 1.15 2.04
CA ASP A 257 -7.99 1.21 3.12
C ASP A 257 -9.18 0.26 2.92
N HIS A 258 -9.39 -0.26 1.70
CA HIS A 258 -10.39 -1.31 1.46
C HIS A 258 -9.97 -2.66 2.06
N PHE A 259 -8.66 -2.92 2.18
CA PHE A 259 -8.12 -4.20 2.66
C PHE A 259 -7.64 -4.14 4.11
N PHE A 260 -7.26 -2.94 4.56
CA PHE A 260 -6.66 -2.73 5.88
C PHE A 260 -7.49 -1.69 6.65
N PRO A 261 -7.78 -1.90 7.94
CA PRO A 261 -8.54 -0.96 8.76
C PRO A 261 -7.69 0.25 9.21
N LEU A 262 -7.08 0.95 8.25
CA LEU A 262 -6.08 2.00 8.46
C LEU A 262 -6.64 3.22 9.20
N PHE A 263 -7.93 3.48 9.06
CA PHE A 263 -8.62 4.60 9.70
C PHE A 263 -9.33 4.20 11.00
N SER A 264 -9.18 2.95 11.46
CA SER A 264 -9.68 2.55 12.76
C SER A 264 -8.98 3.33 13.88
N ARG A 265 -9.71 3.62 14.96
CA ARG A 265 -9.16 4.36 16.13
C ARG A 265 -7.93 3.67 16.72
N GLY A 266 -7.94 2.33 16.79
CA GLY A 266 -6.83 1.53 17.27
C GLY A 266 -5.58 1.71 16.41
N MET A 267 -5.74 1.70 15.08
CA MET A 267 -4.61 1.91 14.17
C MET A 267 -4.06 3.34 14.22
N GLN A 268 -4.96 4.34 14.20
CA GLN A 268 -4.58 5.76 14.20
C GLN A 268 -3.86 6.21 15.47
N LYS A 269 -4.05 5.51 16.60
CA LYS A 269 -3.26 5.73 17.85
C LYS A 269 -1.77 5.48 17.62
N ARG A 270 -1.41 4.54 16.74
CA ARG A 270 -0.02 4.09 16.52
C ARG A 270 0.58 4.58 15.21
N LEU A 271 -0.25 4.68 14.18
CA LEU A 271 0.16 5.06 12.84
C LEU A 271 -0.79 6.13 12.31
N ARG A 272 -0.27 7.34 12.12
CA ARG A 272 -1.03 8.40 11.48
C ARG A 272 -1.01 8.19 9.96
N VAL A 273 -2.18 8.01 9.37
CA VAL A 273 -2.34 7.78 7.93
C VAL A 273 -3.13 8.92 7.31
N VAL A 274 -2.69 9.42 6.16
CA VAL A 274 -3.41 10.41 5.35
C VAL A 274 -3.49 9.96 3.90
N THR A 275 -4.51 10.41 3.17
CA THR A 275 -4.60 10.15 1.73
C THR A 275 -3.66 11.08 0.96
N MET A 276 -3.27 10.68 -0.27
CA MET A 276 -2.51 11.57 -1.16
C MET A 276 -3.20 12.92 -1.34
N LYS A 277 -4.53 12.94 -1.51
CA LYS A 277 -5.31 14.18 -1.63
C LYS A 277 -5.12 15.10 -0.42
N GLN A 278 -5.30 14.58 0.80
CA GLN A 278 -5.11 15.34 2.04
C GLN A 278 -3.66 15.83 2.19
N PHE A 279 -2.69 15.00 1.79
CA PHE A 279 -1.29 15.39 1.80
C PHE A 279 -1.02 16.58 0.87
N LEU A 280 -1.47 16.50 -0.38
CA LEU A 280 -1.32 17.58 -1.36
C LEU A 280 -2.01 18.86 -0.86
N GLU A 281 -3.28 18.78 -0.42
CA GLU A 281 -4.01 19.92 0.15
C GLU A 281 -3.24 20.55 1.32
N ALA A 282 -2.68 19.75 2.23
CA ALA A 282 -1.93 20.25 3.38
C ALA A 282 -0.57 20.88 3.01
N GLN A 283 0.09 20.42 1.93
CA GLN A 283 1.37 21.00 1.48
C GLN A 283 1.14 22.23 0.61
N PHE A 284 0.21 22.18 -0.35
CA PHE A 284 -0.04 23.28 -1.29
C PHE A 284 -0.79 24.45 -0.65
N ALA A 285 -1.65 24.22 0.35
CA ALA A 285 -2.30 25.31 1.09
C ALA A 285 -1.32 26.20 1.87
N LYS A 286 -0.07 25.73 2.09
CA LYS A 286 0.96 26.49 2.80
C LYS A 286 1.80 27.41 1.90
N GLY A 287 1.43 27.55 0.61
CA GLY A 287 2.07 28.45 -0.33
C GLY A 287 3.43 27.95 -0.80
N GLY A 288 3.41 26.96 -1.71
CA GLY A 288 4.61 26.43 -2.36
C GLY A 288 5.42 27.47 -3.12
#